data_AF-A0A6A5GT15-F1
#
_entry.id   AF-A0A6A5GT15-F1
#
_cell.length_a   1.000
_cell.length_b   1.000
_cell.length_c   1.000
_cell.angle_alpha   90.00
_cell.angle_beta   90.00
_cell.angle_gamma   90.00
#
_symmetry.space_group_name_H-M   'P 1'
#
loop_
_entity.id
_entity.type
_entity.pdbx_description
1 polymer ?
#
loop_
_entity_poly.entity_id
_entity_poly.type
_entity_poly.pdbx_seq_one_letter_code
_entity_poly.pdbx_strand_id
1 'polypeptide(L)'
;MKRLWKKVGSGVKNANYLKKSVEEVAKIEKGETKVVPPKYPTEKIREVSEEVKKELATKNEHLVENMNKMSITSTDPVERWTSTKDLPTRESEFLHRNDPMWEYGFYEPAVERIPKDKLMFREALEYLRCRQELLSDTSSEPQKKQAAQLMSDHIVTTRVNAEKLDDIYEYFRPFERKDKQKVVNRHALAELQDHLQGHSDERKILDEAQDVGKRIRQISDNAKFLDEYQRLEEEEKVKVRDAIAQLRQEEYDRLNKRLGQIGEMEKSANEAMKKAVEEKAPK
;
A
#
# COMPACT_ATOMS: atom_id res chain seq x y z
N MET A 1 -29.42 -7.61 42.41
CA MET A 1 -30.54 -8.17 41.61
C MET A 1 -30.58 -7.72 40.14
N LYS A 2 -30.43 -6.41 39.80
CA LYS A 2 -30.51 -5.91 38.41
C LYS A 2 -29.44 -6.44 37.42
N ARG A 3 -28.26 -6.89 37.90
CA ARG A 3 -27.18 -7.44 37.04
C ARG A 3 -27.44 -8.88 36.56
N LEU A 4 -28.18 -9.68 37.33
CA LEU A 4 -28.50 -11.08 36.96
C LEU A 4 -29.56 -11.15 35.85
N TRP A 5 -30.55 -10.25 35.88
CA TRP A 5 -31.61 -10.20 34.87
C TRP A 5 -31.11 -9.77 33.48
N LYS A 6 -30.08 -8.91 33.41
CA LYS A 6 -29.42 -8.55 32.13
C LYS A 6 -28.67 -9.72 31.49
N LYS A 7 -28.07 -10.62 32.28
CA LYS A 7 -27.36 -11.81 31.77
C LYS A 7 -28.31 -12.89 31.23
N VAL A 8 -29.46 -13.09 31.88
CA VAL A 8 -30.49 -14.03 31.38
C VAL A 8 -31.12 -13.50 30.08
N GLY A 9 -31.41 -12.20 30.01
CA GLY A 9 -31.94 -11.58 28.79
C GLY A 9 -30.96 -11.52 27.61
N SER A 10 -29.65 -11.45 27.85
CA SER A 10 -28.66 -11.48 26.75
C SER A 10 -28.50 -12.88 26.14
N GLY A 11 -28.62 -13.94 26.95
CA GLY A 11 -28.57 -15.33 26.45
C GLY A 11 -29.73 -15.68 25.52
N VAL A 12 -30.95 -15.24 25.85
CA VAL A 12 -32.15 -15.47 25.01
C VAL A 12 -32.08 -14.67 23.70
N LYS A 13 -31.53 -13.46 23.72
CA LYS A 13 -31.30 -12.67 22.50
C LYS A 13 -30.33 -13.39 21.57
N ASN A 14 -29.21 -13.90 22.08
CA ASN A 14 -28.21 -14.61 21.28
C ASN A 14 -28.75 -15.90 20.67
N ALA A 15 -29.58 -16.66 21.39
CA ALA A 15 -30.21 -17.87 20.85
C ALA A 15 -31.17 -17.56 19.67
N ASN A 16 -31.92 -16.46 19.75
CA ASN A 16 -32.81 -16.02 18.67
C ASN A 16 -32.03 -15.52 17.44
N TYR A 17 -30.87 -14.87 17.62
CA TYR A 17 -30.01 -14.49 16.51
C TYR A 17 -29.43 -15.71 15.79
N LEU A 18 -28.94 -16.70 16.54
CA LEU A 18 -28.39 -17.94 15.97
C LEU A 18 -29.45 -18.71 15.17
N LYS A 19 -30.68 -18.82 15.69
CA LYS A 19 -31.78 -19.48 14.98
C LYS A 19 -32.14 -18.77 13.67
N LYS A 20 -32.21 -17.42 13.68
CA LYS A 20 -32.45 -16.63 12.47
C LYS A 20 -31.33 -16.77 11.44
N SER A 21 -30.07 -16.78 11.87
CA SER A 21 -28.96 -16.98 10.94
C SER A 21 -28.99 -18.37 10.30
N VAL A 22 -29.37 -19.42 11.04
CA VAL A 22 -29.51 -20.78 10.48
C VAL A 22 -30.67 -20.84 9.48
N GLU A 23 -31.79 -20.19 9.78
CA GLU A 23 -32.93 -20.10 8.85
C GLU A 23 -32.60 -19.29 7.58
N GLU A 24 -31.80 -18.23 7.68
CA GLU A 24 -31.34 -17.46 6.51
C GLU A 24 -30.33 -18.24 5.66
N VAL A 25 -29.37 -18.94 6.29
CA VAL A 25 -28.44 -19.83 5.58
C VAL A 25 -29.20 -20.93 4.84
N ALA A 26 -30.21 -21.54 5.47
CA ALA A 26 -31.04 -22.56 4.83
C ALA A 26 -31.85 -22.00 3.63
N LYS A 27 -32.27 -20.72 3.67
CA LYS A 27 -32.93 -20.05 2.53
C LYS A 27 -31.96 -19.70 1.40
N ILE A 28 -30.70 -19.42 1.74
CA ILE A 28 -29.62 -19.20 0.77
C ILE A 28 -29.28 -20.53 0.07
N GLU A 29 -29.13 -21.62 0.81
CA GLU A 29 -28.85 -22.96 0.26
C GLU A 29 -29.97 -23.47 -0.65
N LYS A 30 -31.22 -23.14 -0.35
CA LYS A 30 -32.39 -23.46 -1.20
C LYS A 30 -32.52 -22.56 -2.44
N GLY A 31 -31.69 -21.53 -2.58
CA GLY A 31 -31.74 -20.58 -3.69
C GLY A 31 -32.91 -19.60 -3.65
N GLU A 32 -33.65 -19.53 -2.55
CA GLU A 32 -34.83 -18.65 -2.38
C GLU A 32 -34.42 -17.18 -2.15
N THR A 33 -33.17 -16.94 -1.74
CA THR A 33 -32.65 -15.60 -1.44
C THR A 33 -31.28 -15.37 -2.05
N LYS A 34 -31.14 -14.26 -2.80
CA LYS A 34 -29.86 -13.84 -3.37
C LYS A 34 -28.99 -13.26 -2.26
N VAL A 35 -27.80 -13.83 -2.05
CA VAL A 35 -26.83 -13.32 -1.08
C VAL A 35 -26.43 -11.91 -1.49
N VAL A 36 -26.82 -10.92 -0.69
CA VAL A 36 -26.37 -9.54 -0.87
C VAL A 36 -24.98 -9.43 -0.23
N PRO A 37 -23.98 -8.88 -0.92
CA PRO A 37 -22.66 -8.70 -0.34
C PRO A 37 -22.73 -7.85 0.94
N PRO A 38 -21.88 -8.12 1.95
CA PRO A 38 -21.85 -7.36 3.19
C PRO A 38 -21.61 -5.88 2.89
N LYS A 39 -22.53 -5.01 3.33
CA LYS A 39 -22.40 -3.56 3.16
C LYS A 39 -21.75 -2.94 4.39
N TYR A 40 -20.72 -2.13 4.18
CA TYR A 40 -20.18 -1.31 5.26
C TYR A 40 -21.10 -0.10 5.51
N PRO A 41 -21.30 0.34 6.77
CA PRO A 41 -22.21 1.46 7.09
C PRO A 41 -21.86 2.79 6.38
N THR A 42 -20.61 2.93 5.91
CA THR A 42 -20.08 4.11 5.24
C THR A 42 -20.13 4.04 3.71
N GLU A 43 -20.58 2.93 3.12
CA GLU A 43 -20.67 2.80 1.67
C GLU A 43 -21.83 3.62 1.11
N LYS A 44 -21.50 4.66 0.33
CA LYS A 44 -22.48 5.41 -0.46
C LYS A 44 -22.84 4.58 -1.69
N ILE A 45 -24.13 4.53 -2.02
CA ILE A 45 -24.62 3.83 -3.21
C ILE A 45 -24.16 4.63 -4.43
N ARG A 46 -23.42 3.99 -5.35
CA ARG A 46 -23.08 4.60 -6.65
C ARG A 46 -24.37 4.89 -7.41
N GLU A 47 -24.54 6.12 -7.90
CA GLU A 47 -25.61 6.44 -8.83
C GLU A 47 -25.27 5.83 -10.19
N VAL A 48 -25.86 4.66 -10.45
CA VAL A 48 -25.70 3.95 -11.72
C VAL A 48 -26.72 4.49 -12.72
N SER A 49 -26.28 4.81 -13.94
CA SER A 49 -27.14 5.28 -15.02
C SER A 49 -28.26 4.26 -15.33
N GLU A 50 -29.40 4.78 -15.77
CA GLU A 50 -30.58 3.98 -16.17
C GLU A 50 -30.23 2.93 -17.25
N GLU A 51 -29.27 3.24 -18.12
CA GLU A 51 -28.78 2.36 -19.19
C GLU A 51 -28.04 1.15 -18.64
N VAL A 52 -27.11 1.35 -17.71
CA VAL A 52 -26.35 0.27 -17.08
C VAL A 52 -27.26 -0.60 -16.20
N LYS A 53 -28.29 -0.02 -15.57
CA LYS A 53 -29.32 -0.80 -14.85
C LYS A 53 -30.12 -1.70 -15.77
N LYS A 54 -30.45 -1.24 -16.98
CA LYS A 54 -31.15 -2.04 -17.99
C LYS A 54 -30.25 -3.17 -18.52
N GLU A 55 -28.98 -2.89 -18.79
CA GLU A 55 -28.01 -3.91 -19.21
C GLU A 55 -27.75 -4.97 -18.13
N LEU A 56 -27.69 -4.58 -16.86
CA LEU A 56 -27.57 -5.52 -15.73
C LEU A 56 -28.83 -6.37 -15.53
N ALA A 57 -30.00 -5.86 -15.90
CA ALA A 57 -31.27 -6.59 -15.83
C ALA A 57 -31.43 -7.57 -17.00
N THR A 58 -30.80 -7.30 -18.15
CA THR A 58 -30.78 -8.25 -19.27
C THR A 58 -29.91 -9.45 -18.95
N LYS A 59 -30.50 -10.65 -18.97
CA LYS A 59 -29.75 -11.89 -18.79
C LYS A 59 -28.96 -12.19 -20.06
N ASN A 60 -27.63 -12.13 -19.98
CA ASN A 60 -26.75 -12.60 -21.05
C ASN A 60 -26.60 -14.12 -20.98
N GLU A 61 -27.39 -14.84 -21.79
CA GLU A 61 -27.40 -16.31 -21.85
C GLU A 61 -26.02 -16.89 -22.13
N HIS A 62 -25.25 -16.26 -23.02
CA HIS A 62 -23.88 -16.66 -23.36
C HIS A 62 -22.91 -16.57 -22.15
N LEU A 63 -23.09 -15.60 -21.26
CA LEU A 63 -22.29 -15.47 -20.04
C LEU A 63 -22.64 -16.57 -19.03
N VAL A 64 -23.94 -16.91 -18.91
CA VAL A 64 -24.41 -17.99 -18.05
C VAL A 64 -23.86 -19.34 -18.51
N GLU A 65 -23.89 -19.61 -19.82
CA GLU A 65 -23.30 -20.82 -20.39
C GLU A 65 -21.79 -20.91 -20.13
N ASN A 66 -21.05 -19.80 -20.23
CA ASN A 66 -19.62 -19.80 -19.98
C ASN A 66 -19.27 -19.93 -18.49
N MET A 67 -20.07 -19.35 -17.60
CA MET A 67 -19.92 -19.56 -16.15
C MET A 67 -20.20 -21.01 -15.75
N ASN A 68 -21.20 -21.65 -16.35
CA ASN A 68 -21.52 -23.06 -16.09
C ASN A 68 -20.42 -24.03 -16.57
N LYS A 69 -19.57 -23.60 -17.51
CA LYS A 69 -18.38 -24.35 -17.93
C LYS A 69 -17.22 -24.23 -16.94
N MET A 70 -17.24 -23.25 -16.02
CA MET A 70 -16.19 -23.07 -15.02
C MET A 70 -16.45 -23.95 -13.79
N SER A 71 -15.69 -25.04 -13.68
CA SER A 71 -15.60 -25.84 -12.45
C SER A 71 -14.56 -25.23 -11.52
N ILE A 72 -14.99 -24.45 -10.52
CA ILE A 72 -14.10 -23.98 -9.45
C ILE A 72 -14.06 -25.06 -8.37
N THR A 73 -12.99 -25.85 -8.36
CA THR A 73 -12.67 -26.71 -7.22
C THR A 73 -11.94 -25.86 -6.18
N SER A 74 -12.60 -25.61 -5.05
CA SER A 74 -11.94 -25.07 -3.88
C SER A 74 -10.95 -26.13 -3.40
N THR A 75 -9.67 -25.99 -3.73
CA THR A 75 -8.62 -26.59 -2.91
C THR A 75 -8.69 -25.89 -1.57
N ASP A 76 -9.38 -26.50 -0.61
CA ASP A 76 -9.23 -26.12 0.79
C ASP A 76 -7.73 -26.01 1.06
N PRO A 77 -7.28 -24.89 1.65
CA PRO A 77 -5.86 -24.69 1.86
C PRO A 77 -5.35 -25.87 2.67
N VAL A 78 -4.35 -26.58 2.13
CA VAL A 78 -3.62 -27.64 2.83
C VAL A 78 -3.40 -27.14 4.25
N GLU A 79 -3.86 -27.92 5.24
CA GLU A 79 -3.90 -27.55 6.65
C GLU A 79 -2.71 -26.66 6.99
N ARG A 80 -3.00 -25.42 7.41
CA ARG A 80 -1.96 -24.45 7.75
C ARG A 80 -0.96 -25.15 8.67
N TRP A 81 0.27 -25.30 8.20
CA TRP A 81 1.37 -25.87 8.98
C TRP A 81 1.48 -25.04 10.27
N THR A 82 0.87 -25.52 11.34
CA THR A 82 1.08 -24.96 12.65
C THR A 82 2.31 -25.67 13.17
N SER A 83 3.39 -24.91 13.38
CA SER A 83 4.62 -25.46 13.93
C SER A 83 4.29 -26.25 15.20
N THR A 84 4.68 -27.52 15.26
CA THR A 84 4.55 -28.37 16.46
C THR A 84 5.51 -27.95 17.57
N LYS A 85 6.44 -27.04 17.29
CA LYS A 85 7.30 -26.46 18.33
C LYS A 85 6.48 -25.49 19.16
N ASP A 86 6.49 -25.72 20.47
CA ASP A 86 5.93 -24.81 21.46
C ASP A 86 6.56 -23.41 21.31
N LEU A 87 5.70 -22.39 21.34
CA LEU A 87 6.15 -21.01 21.35
C LEU A 87 6.91 -20.71 22.66
N PRO A 88 7.91 -19.82 22.62
CA PRO A 88 8.60 -19.39 23.83
C PRO A 88 7.60 -18.87 24.85
N THR A 89 7.63 -19.44 26.06
CA THR A 89 6.86 -18.96 27.21
C THR A 89 7.70 -18.01 28.04
N ARG A 90 7.04 -17.14 28.80
CA ARG A 90 7.73 -16.19 29.71
C ARG A 90 8.67 -16.88 30.71
N GLU A 91 8.40 -18.13 31.07
CA GLU A 91 9.25 -18.95 31.93
C GLU A 91 10.51 -19.42 31.19
N SER A 92 10.38 -19.81 29.93
CA SER A 92 11.52 -20.15 29.06
C SER A 92 12.46 -18.96 28.82
N GLU A 93 11.93 -17.75 28.63
CA GLU A 93 12.76 -16.54 28.51
C GLU A 93 13.54 -16.23 29.81
N PHE A 94 12.95 -16.53 30.97
CA PHE A 94 13.58 -16.29 32.26
C PHE A 94 14.80 -17.21 32.51
N LEU A 95 14.74 -18.46 32.02
CA LEU A 95 15.84 -19.42 32.10
C LEU A 95 17.10 -18.94 31.35
N HIS A 96 16.91 -18.19 30.27
CA HIS A 96 18.00 -17.73 29.43
C HIS A 96 18.41 -16.27 29.68
N ARG A 97 17.84 -15.62 30.70
CA ARG A 97 18.12 -14.21 31.05
C ARG A 97 19.59 -13.92 31.36
N ASN A 98 20.33 -14.93 31.82
CA ASN A 98 21.74 -14.81 32.19
C ASN A 98 22.69 -15.35 31.10
N ASP A 99 22.16 -15.85 29.98
CA ASP A 99 22.96 -16.36 28.88
C ASP A 99 23.33 -15.19 27.95
N PRO A 100 24.62 -14.81 27.83
CA PRO A 100 25.04 -13.70 26.98
C PRO A 100 24.74 -13.92 25.49
N MET A 101 24.56 -15.17 25.07
CA MET A 101 24.25 -15.54 23.69
C MET A 101 22.73 -15.50 23.40
N TRP A 102 21.91 -15.40 24.45
CA TRP A 102 20.46 -15.32 24.34
C TRP A 102 20.00 -13.87 24.37
N GLU A 103 19.96 -13.25 23.20
CA GLU A 103 19.41 -11.92 23.03
C GLU A 103 18.22 -11.94 22.07
N TYR A 104 17.20 -11.11 22.36
CA TYR A 104 15.98 -10.99 21.56
C TYR A 104 15.17 -12.28 21.34
N GLY A 105 15.40 -13.32 22.17
CA GLY A 105 14.64 -14.56 22.16
C GLY A 105 15.13 -15.62 21.17
N PHE A 106 16.35 -15.49 20.65
CA PHE A 106 16.96 -16.47 19.74
C PHE A 106 18.46 -16.63 20.00
N TYR A 107 18.96 -17.84 19.76
CA TYR A 107 20.39 -18.11 19.72
C TYR A 107 20.97 -17.64 18.38
N GLU A 108 21.93 -16.72 18.42
CA GLU A 108 22.65 -16.33 17.22
C GLU A 108 23.67 -17.41 16.84
N PRO A 109 23.76 -17.80 15.55
CA PRO A 109 24.79 -18.68 15.07
C PRO A 109 26.15 -17.99 15.20
N ALA A 110 27.19 -18.78 15.50
CA ALA A 110 28.56 -18.29 15.52
C ALA A 110 28.94 -17.61 14.18
N VAL A 111 29.78 -16.58 14.26
CA VAL A 111 30.14 -15.71 13.12
C VAL A 111 30.61 -16.49 11.90
N GLU A 112 31.33 -17.60 12.12
CA GLU A 112 31.84 -18.49 11.07
C GLU A 112 30.74 -19.21 10.28
N ARG A 113 29.56 -19.42 10.87
CA ARG A 113 28.43 -20.12 10.25
C ARG A 113 27.50 -19.16 9.50
N ILE A 114 27.75 -17.86 9.58
CA ILE A 114 26.93 -16.85 8.92
C ILE A 114 27.35 -16.75 7.45
N PRO A 115 26.43 -16.99 6.49
CA PRO A 115 26.75 -16.85 5.08
C PRO A 115 27.17 -15.41 4.72
N LYS A 116 28.02 -15.28 3.70
CA LYS A 116 28.37 -13.97 3.12
C LYS A 116 27.10 -13.24 2.67
N ASP A 117 27.08 -11.91 2.82
CA ASP A 117 25.92 -11.05 2.58
C ASP A 117 24.67 -11.33 3.43
N LYS A 118 24.81 -12.09 4.52
CA LYS A 118 23.76 -12.17 5.55
C LYS A 118 24.20 -11.44 6.81
N LEU A 119 23.22 -10.91 7.50
CA LEU A 119 23.34 -10.19 8.77
C LEU A 119 22.44 -10.84 9.81
N MET A 120 22.91 -10.84 11.05
CA MET A 120 22.09 -11.19 12.19
C MET A 120 21.15 -10.04 12.52
N PHE A 121 20.08 -10.35 13.25
CA PHE A 121 19.11 -9.33 13.62
C PHE A 121 19.74 -8.30 14.56
N ARG A 122 20.52 -8.74 15.56
CA ARG A 122 21.25 -7.83 16.45
C ARG A 122 22.17 -6.89 15.68
N GLU A 123 23.02 -7.47 14.86
CA GLU A 123 23.94 -6.76 13.96
C GLU A 123 23.21 -5.73 13.07
N ALA A 124 22.02 -6.07 12.57
CA ALA A 124 21.19 -5.16 11.79
C ALA A 124 20.74 -3.96 12.63
N LEU A 125 20.25 -4.22 13.85
CA LEU A 125 19.76 -3.17 14.74
C LEU A 125 20.89 -2.24 15.17
N GLU A 126 22.07 -2.78 15.49
CA GLU A 126 23.26 -2.00 15.84
C GLU A 126 23.70 -1.11 14.67
N TYR A 127 23.81 -1.69 13.46
CA TYR A 127 24.14 -0.93 12.26
C TYR A 127 23.13 0.19 11.97
N LEU A 128 21.84 -0.13 12.00
CA LEU A 128 20.75 0.84 11.76
C LEU A 128 20.74 1.95 12.80
N ARG A 129 21.02 1.63 14.07
CA ARG A 129 21.13 2.61 15.15
C ARG A 129 22.30 3.55 14.91
N CYS A 130 23.51 3.04 14.65
CA CYS A 130 24.69 3.87 14.38
C CYS A 130 24.45 4.78 13.17
N ARG A 131 23.84 4.25 12.10
CA ARG A 131 23.52 5.01 10.89
C ARG A 131 22.51 6.13 11.16
N GLN A 132 21.51 5.89 12.01
CA GLN A 132 20.60 6.93 12.42
C GLN A 132 21.26 8.00 13.30
N GLU A 133 22.08 7.61 14.27
CA GLU A 133 22.80 8.57 15.12
C GLU A 133 23.70 9.49 14.29
N LEU A 134 24.27 8.98 13.18
CA LEU A 134 25.01 9.78 12.20
C LEU A 134 24.13 10.78 11.43
N LEU A 135 22.96 10.33 10.96
CA LEU A 135 22.08 11.12 10.10
C LEU A 135 21.10 12.01 10.88
N SER A 136 20.96 11.81 12.18
CA SER A 136 20.00 12.56 13.00
C SER A 136 20.51 13.96 13.32
N ASP A 137 19.65 14.95 13.06
CA ASP A 137 19.88 16.35 13.46
C ASP A 137 19.88 16.55 14.99
N THR A 138 19.27 15.61 15.73
CA THR A 138 19.18 15.66 17.19
C THR A 138 20.39 15.06 17.90
N SER A 139 21.26 14.34 17.18
CA SER A 139 22.43 13.69 17.76
C SER A 139 23.57 14.68 17.98
N SER A 140 24.20 14.60 19.14
CA SER A 140 25.34 15.45 19.48
C SER A 140 26.61 15.05 18.69
N GLU A 141 27.50 16.00 18.45
CA GLU A 141 28.80 15.77 17.80
C GLU A 141 29.62 14.59 18.38
N PRO A 142 29.75 14.41 19.72
CA PRO A 142 30.46 13.25 20.26
C PRO A 142 29.76 11.92 19.96
N GLN A 143 28.42 11.89 19.95
CA GLN A 143 27.65 10.69 19.58
C GLN A 143 27.85 10.34 18.11
N LYS A 144 27.85 11.34 17.22
CA LYS A 144 28.14 11.14 15.78
C LYS A 144 29.53 10.54 15.57
N LYS A 145 30.54 11.02 16.31
CA LYS A 145 31.91 10.46 16.23
C LYS A 145 31.98 9.02 16.73
N GLN A 146 31.31 8.70 17.82
CA GLN A 146 31.24 7.33 18.34
C GLN A 146 30.50 6.40 17.37
N ALA A 147 29.38 6.85 16.81
CA ALA A 147 28.63 6.10 15.81
C ALA A 147 29.43 5.86 14.53
N ALA A 148 30.24 6.84 14.08
CA ALA A 148 31.14 6.68 12.94
C ALA A 148 32.19 5.59 13.19
N GLN A 149 32.81 5.59 14.37
CA GLN A 149 33.80 4.60 14.78
C GLN A 149 33.20 3.20 14.90
N LEU A 150 32.05 3.09 15.58
CA LEU A 150 31.35 1.82 15.70
C LEU A 150 30.90 1.27 14.35
N MET A 151 30.51 2.13 13.42
CA MET A 151 30.14 1.71 12.07
C MET A 151 31.35 1.28 11.23
N SER A 152 32.50 1.97 11.33
CA SER A 152 33.72 1.56 10.62
C SER A 152 34.28 0.24 11.10
N ASP A 153 34.21 0.01 12.42
CA ASP A 153 34.84 -1.15 13.07
C ASP A 153 33.93 -2.38 13.08
N HIS A 154 32.68 -2.25 12.65
CA HIS A 154 31.69 -3.31 12.74
C HIS A 154 31.99 -4.48 11.79
N ILE A 155 31.91 -5.72 12.28
CA ILE A 155 32.17 -6.94 11.51
C ILE A 155 31.27 -7.04 10.25
N VAL A 156 30.05 -6.50 10.33
CA VAL A 156 29.05 -6.52 9.26
C VAL A 156 29.48 -5.73 8.02
N THR A 157 30.15 -4.58 8.19
CA THR A 157 30.57 -3.74 7.04
C THR A 157 31.63 -4.41 6.20
N THR A 158 32.37 -5.37 6.78
CA THR A 158 33.32 -6.21 6.05
C THR A 158 32.65 -7.42 5.38
N ARG A 159 31.57 -7.96 5.98
CA ARG A 159 30.91 -9.20 5.52
C ARG A 159 29.82 -8.98 4.48
N VAL A 160 29.12 -7.85 4.52
CA VAL A 160 27.93 -7.54 3.71
C VAL A 160 28.26 -6.41 2.73
N ASN A 161 27.78 -6.54 1.49
CA ASN A 161 27.89 -5.47 0.49
C ASN A 161 27.24 -4.16 0.98
N ALA A 162 27.90 -3.03 0.74
CA ALA A 162 27.43 -1.69 1.10
C ALA A 162 26.05 -1.37 0.52
N GLU A 163 25.79 -1.75 -0.73
CA GLU A 163 24.49 -1.54 -1.40
C GLU A 163 23.35 -2.21 -0.62
N LYS A 164 23.56 -3.44 -0.13
CA LYS A 164 22.54 -4.14 0.68
C LYS A 164 22.29 -3.45 2.01
N LEU A 165 23.34 -2.89 2.62
CA LEU A 165 23.21 -2.13 3.87
C LEU A 165 22.50 -0.78 3.64
N ASP A 166 22.63 -0.20 2.46
CA ASP A 166 21.88 0.98 2.01
C ASP A 166 20.40 0.65 1.81
N ASP A 167 20.10 -0.41 1.06
CA ASP A 167 18.74 -0.90 0.85
C ASP A 167 18.04 -1.19 2.19
N ILE A 168 18.72 -1.87 3.11
CA ILE A 168 18.18 -2.19 4.43
C ILE A 168 17.84 -0.91 5.20
N TYR A 169 18.68 0.12 5.14
CA TYR A 169 18.40 1.40 5.79
C TYR A 169 17.25 2.16 5.11
N GLU A 170 17.14 2.07 3.78
CA GLU A 170 16.04 2.70 3.05
C GLU A 170 14.69 2.10 3.42
N TYR A 171 14.58 0.76 3.42
CA TYR A 171 13.34 0.04 3.66
C TYR A 171 13.02 -0.16 5.15
N PHE A 172 14.05 -0.38 5.98
CA PHE A 172 13.91 -0.50 7.42
C PHE A 172 14.51 0.73 8.08
N ARG A 173 13.62 1.62 8.52
CA ARG A 173 13.92 2.74 9.43
C ARG A 173 13.26 2.52 10.80
N PRO A 174 13.58 1.44 11.55
CA PRO A 174 12.80 1.03 12.71
C PRO A 174 12.90 2.02 13.87
N PHE A 175 13.96 2.83 13.88
CA PHE A 175 14.32 3.70 14.99
C PHE A 175 14.10 5.19 14.67
N GLU A 176 13.68 5.56 13.45
CA GLU A 176 13.37 6.94 13.10
C GLU A 176 12.16 7.41 13.93
N ARG A 177 12.44 8.01 15.10
CA ARG A 177 11.44 8.70 15.91
C ARG A 177 11.00 9.93 15.13
N LYS A 178 9.95 9.78 14.33
CA LYS A 178 9.26 10.91 13.74
C LYS A 178 8.42 11.57 14.84
N ASP A 179 9.01 12.51 15.55
CA ASP A 179 8.29 13.35 16.53
C ASP A 179 7.11 14.10 15.86
N LYS A 180 7.19 14.28 14.53
CA LYS A 180 6.11 14.78 13.70
C LYS A 180 5.53 13.65 12.86
N GLN A 181 4.36 13.17 13.25
CA GLN A 181 3.56 12.33 12.38
C GLN A 181 3.10 13.17 11.18
N LYS A 182 3.26 12.65 9.96
CA LYS A 182 2.62 13.24 8.78
C LYS A 182 1.12 12.96 8.89
N VAL A 183 0.42 13.77 9.66
CA VAL A 183 -1.04 13.71 9.79
C VAL A 183 -1.61 14.19 8.46
N VAL A 184 -2.06 13.25 7.64
CA VAL A 184 -2.83 13.60 6.46
C VAL A 184 -4.19 14.10 6.93
N ASN A 185 -4.63 15.25 6.42
CA ASN A 185 -5.94 15.77 6.76
C ASN A 185 -7.00 14.73 6.38
N ARG A 186 -7.81 14.32 7.36
CA ARG A 186 -8.86 13.31 7.18
C ARG A 186 -9.84 13.67 6.07
N HIS A 187 -10.07 14.96 5.83
CA HIS A 187 -10.91 15.44 4.74
C HIS A 187 -10.27 15.16 3.37
N ALA A 188 -8.98 15.45 3.21
CA ALA A 188 -8.26 15.17 1.97
C ALA A 188 -8.17 13.67 1.66
N LEU A 189 -8.07 12.82 2.69
CA LEU A 189 -8.15 11.36 2.52
C LEU A 189 -9.53 10.90 2.10
N ALA A 190 -10.60 11.48 2.68
CA ALA A 190 -11.97 11.15 2.32
C ALA A 190 -12.29 11.60 0.88
N GLU A 191 -11.79 12.76 0.45
CA GLU A 191 -11.92 13.26 -0.93
C GLU A 191 -11.19 12.36 -1.93
N LEU A 192 -9.96 11.96 -1.61
CA LEU A 192 -9.18 11.04 -2.45
C LEU A 192 -9.82 9.65 -2.50
N GLN A 193 -10.38 9.18 -1.39
CA GLN A 193 -11.12 7.91 -1.33
C GLN A 193 -12.42 7.99 -2.15
N ASP A 194 -13.21 9.05 -2.00
CA ASP A 194 -14.41 9.29 -2.80
C ASP A 194 -14.04 9.38 -4.30
N HIS A 195 -12.89 9.97 -4.65
CA HIS A 195 -12.39 10.03 -6.03
C HIS A 195 -12.01 8.65 -6.59
N LEU A 196 -11.20 7.87 -5.87
CA LEU A 196 -10.84 6.50 -6.28
C LEU A 196 -12.05 5.58 -6.41
N GLN A 197 -13.09 5.86 -5.64
CA GLN A 197 -14.36 5.12 -5.68
C GLN A 197 -15.34 5.68 -6.73
N GLY A 198 -14.98 6.71 -7.50
CA GLY A 198 -15.79 7.29 -8.57
C GLY A 198 -16.99 8.10 -8.08
N HIS A 199 -16.93 8.59 -6.84
CA HIS A 199 -17.98 9.39 -6.20
C HIS A 199 -17.71 10.91 -6.30
N SER A 200 -16.58 11.33 -6.85
CA SER A 200 -16.23 12.74 -7.03
C SER A 200 -16.74 13.30 -8.36
N ASP A 201 -17.27 14.52 -8.37
CA ASP A 201 -17.47 15.31 -9.58
C ASP A 201 -16.11 15.55 -10.26
N GLU A 202 -15.88 14.95 -11.44
CA GLU A 202 -14.65 15.11 -12.23
C GLU A 202 -14.33 16.58 -12.55
N ARG A 203 -15.35 17.45 -12.53
CA ARG A 203 -15.23 18.89 -12.76
C ARG A 203 -14.56 19.64 -11.60
N LYS A 204 -14.62 19.15 -10.36
CA LYS A 204 -14.03 19.81 -9.18
C LYS A 204 -12.53 19.56 -9.01
N ILE A 205 -11.99 18.56 -9.70
CA ILE A 205 -10.56 18.22 -9.68
C ILE A 205 -9.73 19.35 -10.31
N LEU A 206 -10.30 20.05 -11.28
CA LEU A 206 -9.64 21.18 -11.95
C LEU A 206 -9.55 22.43 -11.07
N ASP A 207 -10.49 22.62 -10.14
CA ASP A 207 -10.45 23.73 -9.18
C ASP A 207 -9.41 23.47 -8.07
N GLU A 208 -9.20 22.21 -7.67
CA GLU A 208 -8.15 21.84 -6.71
C GLU A 208 -6.72 22.01 -7.27
N ALA A 209 -6.54 22.01 -8.59
CA ALA A 209 -5.24 22.26 -9.22
C ALA A 209 -4.72 23.69 -8.96
N GLN A 210 -5.59 24.68 -8.70
CA GLN A 210 -5.16 26.00 -8.24
C GLN A 210 -4.60 25.96 -6.80
N ASP A 211 -5.15 25.11 -5.94
CA ASP A 211 -4.69 24.93 -4.56
C ASP A 211 -3.49 23.97 -4.44
N VAL A 212 -3.19 23.17 -5.47
CA VAL A 212 -1.88 22.50 -5.64
C VAL A 212 -0.76 23.54 -5.68
N GLY A 213 -1.00 24.73 -6.26
CA GLY A 213 -0.05 25.85 -6.22
C GLY A 213 0.23 26.40 -4.82
N LYS A 214 -0.69 26.24 -3.86
CA LYS A 214 -0.45 26.53 -2.42
C LYS A 214 0.16 25.34 -1.68
N ARG A 215 -0.20 24.10 -2.03
CA ARG A 215 0.39 22.88 -1.46
C ARG A 215 1.86 22.69 -1.89
N ILE A 216 2.23 23.09 -3.11
CA ILE A 216 3.62 23.16 -3.59
C ILE A 216 4.45 24.16 -2.77
N ARG A 217 3.86 25.24 -2.26
CA ARG A 217 4.56 26.17 -1.35
C ARG A 217 4.92 25.53 0.00
N GLN A 218 4.18 24.49 0.40
CA GLN A 218 4.36 23.83 1.69
C GLN A 218 5.23 22.56 1.59
N ILE A 219 5.43 22.02 0.39
CA ILE A 219 6.14 20.77 0.15
C ILE A 219 7.28 21.05 -0.83
N SER A 220 8.51 21.10 -0.30
CA SER A 220 9.81 21.05 -0.99
C SER A 220 10.27 22.29 -1.79
N ASP A 221 11.50 22.74 -1.45
CA ASP A 221 12.63 23.34 -2.20
C ASP A 221 12.44 24.30 -3.40
N ASN A 222 11.24 24.44 -3.97
CA ASN A 222 10.89 25.42 -4.99
C ASN A 222 10.51 26.80 -4.44
N ALA A 223 10.53 26.99 -3.11
CA ALA A 223 10.25 28.29 -2.49
C ALA A 223 11.24 29.37 -2.96
N LYS A 224 12.50 29.00 -3.23
CA LYS A 224 13.53 29.93 -3.75
C LYS A 224 13.17 30.48 -5.12
N PHE A 225 12.70 29.62 -6.04
CA PHE A 225 12.28 30.04 -7.38
C PHE A 225 11.06 30.97 -7.33
N LEU A 226 10.12 30.74 -6.42
CA LEU A 226 8.94 31.61 -6.25
C LEU A 226 9.29 32.96 -5.61
N ASP A 227 10.19 32.99 -4.64
CA ASP A 227 10.70 34.23 -4.04
C ASP A 227 11.52 35.05 -5.05
N GLU A 228 12.38 34.38 -5.82
CA GLU A 228 13.12 35.01 -6.92
C GLU A 228 12.18 35.52 -8.00
N TYR A 229 11.18 34.72 -8.40
CA TYR A 229 10.17 35.10 -9.39
C TYR A 229 9.31 36.29 -8.93
N GLN A 230 9.01 36.41 -7.63
CA GLN A 230 8.28 37.57 -7.10
C GLN A 230 9.12 38.84 -7.08
N ARG A 231 10.45 38.71 -6.92
CA ARG A 231 11.42 39.83 -6.94
C ARG A 231 11.77 40.32 -8.35
N LEU A 232 11.53 39.52 -9.39
CA LEU A 232 11.72 39.93 -10.80
C LEU A 232 10.83 41.13 -11.18
N GLU A 233 11.31 41.95 -12.11
CA GLU A 233 10.51 43.03 -12.70
C GLU A 233 9.39 42.46 -13.59
N GLU A 234 8.35 43.25 -13.88
CA GLU A 234 7.17 42.77 -14.63
C GLU A 234 7.53 42.25 -16.03
N GLU A 235 8.52 42.85 -16.69
CA GLU A 235 8.99 42.42 -18.01
C GLU A 235 9.68 41.04 -17.99
N GLU A 236 10.42 40.76 -16.91
CA GLU A 236 11.11 39.47 -16.71
C GLU A 236 10.12 38.38 -16.32
N LYS A 237 9.11 38.72 -15.52
CA LYS A 237 7.99 37.83 -15.18
C LYS A 237 7.23 37.38 -16.42
N VAL A 238 7.06 38.25 -17.42
CA VAL A 238 6.43 37.93 -18.71
C VAL A 238 7.30 36.96 -19.51
N LYS A 239 8.61 37.23 -19.65
CA LYS A 239 9.54 36.33 -20.35
C LYS A 239 9.57 34.92 -19.75
N VAL A 240 9.55 34.81 -18.42
CA VAL A 240 9.52 33.52 -17.73
C VAL A 240 8.17 32.81 -17.95
N ARG A 241 7.05 33.53 -17.99
CA ARG A 241 5.74 32.94 -18.33
C ARG A 241 5.72 32.40 -19.74
N ASP A 242 6.27 33.15 -20.70
CA ASP A 242 6.32 32.75 -22.10
C ASP A 242 7.22 31.52 -22.28
N ALA A 243 8.37 31.47 -21.60
CA ALA A 243 9.25 30.29 -21.60
C ALA A 243 8.57 29.04 -21.00
N ILE A 244 7.82 29.20 -19.90
CA ILE A 244 7.05 28.10 -19.30
C ILE A 244 5.92 27.65 -20.23
N ALA A 245 5.24 28.58 -20.90
CA ALA A 245 4.19 28.26 -21.86
C ALA A 245 4.73 27.47 -23.05
N GLN A 246 5.90 27.85 -23.59
CA GLN A 246 6.58 27.13 -24.66
C GLN A 246 6.96 25.71 -24.24
N LEU A 247 7.61 25.54 -23.08
CA LEU A 247 7.97 24.21 -22.56
C LEU A 247 6.76 23.29 -22.40
N ARG A 248 5.63 23.83 -21.92
CA ARG A 248 4.39 23.06 -21.78
C ARG A 248 3.80 22.65 -23.13
N GLN A 249 3.90 23.51 -24.13
CA GLN A 249 3.42 23.21 -25.47
C GLN A 249 4.29 22.12 -26.13
N GLU A 250 5.60 22.18 -25.96
CA GLU A 250 6.52 21.13 -26.40
C GLU A 250 6.26 19.78 -25.71
N GLU A 251 6.00 19.78 -24.40
CA GLU A 251 5.62 18.58 -23.67
C GLU A 251 4.28 18.01 -24.13
N TYR A 252 3.28 18.87 -24.36
CA TYR A 252 1.98 18.47 -24.89
C TYR A 252 2.11 17.81 -26.26
N ASP A 253 2.90 18.40 -27.16
CA ASP A 253 3.15 17.85 -28.50
C ASP A 253 3.91 16.53 -28.44
N ARG A 254 4.90 16.41 -27.53
CA ARG A 254 5.63 15.15 -27.29
C ARG A 254 4.71 14.05 -26.78
N LEU A 255 3.82 14.37 -25.84
CA LEU A 255 2.87 13.41 -25.27
C LEU A 255 1.84 12.97 -26.31
N ASN A 256 1.30 13.90 -27.10
CA ASN A 256 0.39 13.56 -28.20
C ASN A 256 1.04 12.66 -29.25
N LYS A 257 2.32 12.92 -29.60
CA LYS A 257 3.07 12.02 -30.50
C LYS A 257 3.21 10.62 -29.92
N ARG A 258 3.52 10.49 -28.63
CA ARG A 258 3.60 9.18 -27.95
C ARG A 258 2.25 8.48 -27.88
N LEU A 259 1.17 9.22 -27.63
CA LEU A 259 -0.17 8.66 -27.58
C LEU A 259 -0.60 8.11 -28.95
N GLY A 260 -0.29 8.83 -30.02
CA GLY A 260 -0.50 8.36 -31.40
C GLY A 260 0.26 7.06 -31.70
N GLN A 261 1.53 6.99 -31.32
CA GLN A 261 2.36 5.77 -31.48
C GLN A 261 1.79 4.58 -30.72
N ILE A 262 1.27 4.80 -29.51
CA ILE A 262 0.62 3.73 -28.72
C ILE A 262 -0.66 3.25 -29.42
N GLY A 263 -1.49 4.16 -29.94
CA GLY A 263 -2.69 3.79 -30.69
C GLY A 263 -2.40 3.01 -31.98
N GLU A 264 -1.28 3.30 -32.66
CA GLU A 264 -0.82 2.53 -33.82
C GLU A 264 -0.32 1.14 -33.42
N MET A 265 0.44 1.03 -32.33
CA MET A 265 0.86 -0.26 -31.78
C MET A 265 -0.34 -1.12 -31.38
N GLU A 266 -1.36 -0.55 -30.74
CA GLU A 266 -2.58 -1.27 -30.37
C GLU A 266 -3.35 -1.78 -31.59
N LYS A 267 -3.46 -0.97 -32.65
CA LYS A 267 -4.08 -1.41 -33.91
C LYS A 267 -3.30 -2.56 -34.54
N SER A 268 -1.97 -2.46 -34.60
CA SER A 268 -1.11 -3.52 -35.14
C SER A 268 -1.18 -4.81 -34.32
N ALA A 269 -1.25 -4.70 -32.99
CA ALA A 269 -1.40 -5.83 -32.08
C ALA A 269 -2.78 -6.51 -32.25
N ASN A 270 -3.84 -5.73 -32.41
CA ASN A 270 -5.19 -6.23 -32.66
C ASN A 270 -5.31 -6.92 -34.03
N GLU A 271 -4.65 -6.39 -35.07
CA GLU A 271 -4.59 -7.04 -36.38
C GLU A 271 -3.77 -8.34 -36.37
N ALA A 272 -2.64 -8.36 -35.65
CA ALA A 272 -1.85 -9.57 -35.45
C ALA A 272 -2.63 -10.64 -34.67
N MET A 273 -3.37 -10.24 -33.63
CA MET A 273 -4.26 -11.12 -32.88
C MET A 273 -5.39 -11.70 -33.76
N LYS A 274 -6.03 -10.87 -34.61
CA LYS A 274 -7.05 -11.35 -35.56
C LYS A 274 -6.49 -12.37 -36.55
N LYS A 275 -5.31 -12.11 -37.14
CA LYS A 275 -4.65 -13.05 -38.05
C LYS A 275 -4.26 -14.37 -37.36
N ALA A 276 -3.77 -14.30 -36.12
CA ALA A 276 -3.43 -15.49 -35.33
C ALA A 276 -4.67 -16.31 -34.92
N VAL A 277 -5.85 -15.69 -34.82
CA VAL A 277 -7.13 -16.36 -34.57
C VAL A 277 -7.67 -17.00 -35.85
N GLU A 278 -7.52 -16.35 -37.01
CA GLU A 278 -7.92 -16.90 -38.31
C GLU A 278 -7.03 -18.08 -38.74
N GLU A 279 -5.72 -18.06 -38.47
CA GLU A 279 -4.82 -19.20 -38.74
C GLU A 279 -5.06 -20.41 -37.82
N LYS A 280 -5.70 -20.21 -36.66
CA LYS A 280 -6.05 -21.29 -35.72
C LYS A 280 -7.46 -21.84 -35.91
N ALA A 281 -8.23 -21.34 -36.87
CA ALA A 281 -9.53 -21.92 -37.22
C ALA A 281 -9.31 -23.22 -38.01
N PRO A 282 -9.71 -24.40 -37.49
CA PRO A 282 -9.55 -25.67 -38.20
C PRO A 282 -10.44 -25.69 -39.44
N LYS A 283 -9.87 -26.13 -40.57
CA LYS A 283 -10.63 -26.58 -41.75
C LYS A 283 -11.37 -27.87 -41.45
#